data_AF-B4H0Z1-F1
#
_entry.id   AF-B4H0Z1-F1
#
_cell.length_a   1.000
_cell.length_b   1.000
_cell.length_c   1.000
_cell.angle_alpha   90.00
_cell.angle_beta   90.00
_cell.angle_gamma   90.00
#
_symmetry.space_group_name_H-M   'P 1'
#
loop_
_entity.id
_entity.type
_entity.pdbx_description
1 polymer ?
#
loop_
_entity_poly.entity_id
_entity_poly.type
_entity_poly.pdbx_seq_one_letter_code
_entity_poly.pdbx_strand_id
1 'polypeptide(L)'
;MTEITASADLQKCAEPEDKPSQPAVLEIIEELEKIHGYFESFSIAYYMNKHKAEELYKTMVRLKRIRDEFEKQKERCVDLIKRDGESQIILDVIEYIDDALHYIRCLQDEYIMQGVDKKKPMH
;
A
#
# COMPACT_ATOMS: atom_id res chain seq x y z
N MET A 1 -51.38 44.48 -7.33
CA MET A 1 -51.23 43.03 -7.17
C MET A 1 -49.75 42.73 -7.05
N THR A 2 -49.43 41.93 -6.05
CA THR A 2 -48.14 41.65 -5.43
C THR A 2 -47.27 40.68 -6.24
N GLU A 3 -45.95 40.92 -6.12
CA GLU A 3 -44.81 39.99 -6.07
C GLU A 3 -44.65 38.88 -7.13
N ILE A 4 -43.52 38.96 -7.85
CA ILE A 4 -42.81 37.78 -8.36
C ILE A 4 -41.45 37.76 -7.67
N THR A 5 -41.22 36.65 -6.99
CA THR A 5 -40.06 36.32 -6.18
C THR A 5 -38.91 35.78 -7.00
N ALA A 6 -37.73 35.91 -6.40
CA ALA A 6 -36.57 35.03 -6.47
C ALA A 6 -35.76 35.00 -7.78
N SER A 7 -34.47 35.35 -7.65
CA SER A 7 -33.41 34.34 -7.46
C SER A 7 -32.17 34.68 -8.27
N ALA A 8 -31.03 34.57 -7.59
CA ALA A 8 -29.75 34.15 -8.16
C ALA A 8 -28.95 35.16 -9.02
N ASP A 9 -28.58 36.30 -8.43
CA ASP A 9 -27.31 36.96 -8.78
C ASP A 9 -26.30 36.78 -7.63
N LEU A 10 -25.83 35.55 -7.50
CA LEU A 10 -24.56 35.24 -6.83
C LEU A 10 -23.76 34.37 -7.81
N GLN A 11 -23.34 35.01 -8.89
CA GLN A 11 -22.29 34.51 -9.76
C GLN A 11 -20.98 34.61 -8.98
N LYS A 12 -20.80 33.72 -7.99
CA LYS A 12 -19.49 33.39 -7.47
C LYS A 12 -18.78 32.66 -8.60
N CYS A 13 -17.80 33.34 -9.19
CA CYS A 13 -16.72 32.70 -9.90
C CYS A 13 -16.14 31.62 -8.99
N ALA A 14 -16.61 30.38 -9.16
CA ALA A 14 -15.87 29.23 -8.70
C ALA A 14 -14.70 29.10 -9.66
N GLU A 15 -13.54 29.58 -9.21
CA GLU A 15 -12.25 29.26 -9.83
C GLU A 15 -12.18 27.75 -10.06
N PRO A 16 -11.55 27.28 -11.14
CA PRO A 16 -11.46 25.86 -11.41
C PRO A 16 -10.70 25.24 -10.24
N GLU A 17 -11.38 24.44 -9.43
CA GLU A 17 -10.72 23.61 -8.42
C GLU A 17 -9.63 22.82 -9.15
N ASP A 18 -8.37 23.14 -8.85
CA ASP A 18 -7.22 22.33 -9.19
C ASP A 18 -7.50 20.92 -8.66
N LYS A 19 -7.96 20.03 -9.55
CA LYS A 19 -8.08 18.60 -9.27
C LYS A 19 -7.14 17.81 -10.17
N PRO A 20 -5.86 17.66 -9.77
CA PRO A 20 -5.04 16.55 -10.24
C PRO A 20 -4.79 15.43 -9.21
N SER A 21 -5.21 15.55 -7.95
CA SER A 21 -4.83 14.57 -6.90
C SER A 21 -5.76 13.36 -6.76
N GLN A 22 -7.07 13.49 -6.99
CA GLN A 22 -8.00 12.38 -6.77
C GLN A 22 -7.77 11.17 -7.70
N PRO A 23 -7.59 11.32 -9.03
CA PRO A 23 -7.45 10.16 -9.92
C PRO A 23 -6.19 9.33 -9.64
N ALA A 24 -5.04 9.99 -9.45
CA ALA A 24 -3.77 9.30 -9.23
C ALA A 24 -3.71 8.58 -7.87
N VAL A 25 -4.36 9.15 -6.84
CA VAL A 25 -4.47 8.49 -5.52
C VAL A 25 -5.40 7.28 -5.60
N LEU A 26 -6.51 7.37 -6.33
CA LEU A 26 -7.41 6.23 -6.56
C LEU A 26 -6.71 5.08 -7.28
N GLU A 27 -5.90 5.37 -8.30
CA GLU A 27 -5.08 4.35 -8.97
C GLU A 27 -4.13 3.62 -8.02
N ILE A 28 -3.49 4.36 -7.10
CA ILE A 28 -2.62 3.75 -6.08
C ILE A 28 -3.45 2.85 -5.15
N ILE A 29 -4.62 3.29 -4.70
CA ILE A 29 -5.49 2.50 -3.83
C ILE A 29 -5.94 1.21 -4.53
N GLU A 30 -6.37 1.28 -5.80
CA GLU A 30 -6.77 0.10 -6.58
C GLU A 30 -5.61 -0.90 -6.79
N GLU A 31 -4.38 -0.41 -6.95
CA GLU A 31 -3.20 -1.27 -7.02
C GLU A 31 -2.88 -1.90 -5.67
N LEU A 32 -3.01 -1.14 -4.58
CA LEU A 32 -2.80 -1.64 -3.22
C LEU A 32 -3.79 -2.72 -2.83
N GLU A 33 -5.07 -2.61 -3.20
CA GLU A 33 -6.07 -3.65 -2.95
C GLU A 33 -5.68 -4.99 -3.59
N LYS A 34 -5.13 -4.95 -4.81
CA LYS A 34 -4.64 -6.15 -5.51
C LYS A 34 -3.44 -6.74 -4.78
N ILE A 35 -2.48 -5.90 -4.39
CA ILE A 35 -1.27 -6.31 -3.68
C ILE A 35 -1.63 -6.91 -2.31
N HIS A 36 -2.62 -6.33 -1.62
CA HIS A 36 -3.09 -6.76 -0.32
C HIS A 36 -3.63 -8.20 -0.34
N GLY A 37 -4.47 -8.55 -1.32
CA GLY A 37 -4.98 -9.91 -1.45
C GLY A 37 -3.87 -10.97 -1.62
N TYR A 38 -2.81 -10.64 -2.37
CA TYR A 38 -1.64 -11.51 -2.49
C TYR A 38 -0.84 -11.57 -1.19
N PHE A 39 -0.64 -10.44 -0.53
CA PHE A 39 0.05 -10.32 0.75
C PHE A 39 -0.60 -11.19 1.84
N GLU A 40 -1.91 -11.09 2.03
CA GLU A 40 -2.65 -11.91 3.00
C GLU A 40 -2.51 -13.40 2.69
N SER A 41 -2.68 -13.77 1.41
CA SER A 41 -2.55 -15.17 0.97
C SER A 41 -1.17 -15.74 1.27
N PHE A 42 -0.10 -14.99 1.02
CA PHE A 42 1.26 -15.43 1.31
C PHE A 42 1.59 -15.45 2.79
N SER A 43 1.03 -14.52 3.58
CA SER A 43 1.16 -14.52 5.04
C SER A 43 0.50 -15.76 5.66
N ILE A 44 -0.68 -16.16 5.19
CA ILE A 44 -1.32 -17.42 5.57
C ILE A 44 -0.45 -18.61 5.13
N ALA A 45 0.02 -18.61 3.88
CA ALA A 45 0.86 -19.68 3.35
C ALA A 45 2.16 -19.87 4.15
N TYR A 46 2.74 -18.78 4.66
CA TYR A 46 3.92 -18.81 5.53
C TYR A 46 3.63 -19.65 6.78
N TYR A 47 2.60 -19.32 7.55
CA TYR A 47 2.29 -20.03 8.78
C TYR A 47 1.82 -21.47 8.55
N MET A 48 1.07 -21.72 7.47
CA MET A 48 0.63 -23.08 7.12
C MET A 48 1.79 -23.99 6.70
N ASN A 49 2.82 -23.44 6.06
CA ASN A 49 3.93 -24.21 5.51
C ASN A 49 5.26 -23.96 6.23
N LYS A 50 5.28 -23.31 7.41
CA LYS A 50 6.50 -22.98 8.16
C LYS A 50 7.43 -24.16 8.47
N HIS A 51 6.90 -25.38 8.44
CA HIS A 51 7.66 -26.61 8.67
C HIS A 51 8.25 -27.22 7.39
N LYS A 52 7.82 -26.76 6.20
CA LYS A 52 8.24 -27.27 4.89
C LYS A 52 9.23 -26.30 4.25
N ALA A 53 10.51 -26.64 4.29
CA ALA A 53 11.59 -25.73 3.89
C ALA A 53 11.44 -25.17 2.45
N GLU A 54 11.07 -26.01 1.48
CA GLU A 54 10.90 -25.59 0.09
C GLU A 54 9.70 -24.64 -0.10
N GLU A 55 8.55 -24.96 0.49
CA GLU A 55 7.35 -24.13 0.41
C GLU A 55 7.51 -22.81 1.18
N LEU A 56 8.24 -22.84 2.29
CA LEU A 56 8.61 -21.65 3.04
C LEU A 56 9.53 -20.73 2.21
N TYR A 57 10.54 -21.29 1.54
CA TYR A 57 11.41 -20.53 0.63
C TYR A 57 10.62 -19.90 -0.53
N LYS A 58 9.72 -20.66 -1.18
CA LYS A 58 8.85 -20.12 -2.24
C LYS A 58 8.00 -18.97 -1.74
N THR A 59 7.42 -19.10 -0.54
CA THR A 59 6.64 -18.04 0.11
C THR A 59 7.50 -16.79 0.37
N MET A 60 8.74 -16.95 0.86
CA MET A 60 9.66 -15.82 1.07
C MET A 60 9.98 -15.07 -0.23
N VAL A 61 10.25 -15.80 -1.32
CA VAL A 61 10.51 -15.18 -2.62
C VAL A 61 9.31 -14.37 -3.11
N ARG A 62 8.08 -14.86 -2.87
CA ARG A 62 6.85 -14.15 -3.22
C ARG A 62 6.60 -12.93 -2.34
N LEU A 63 6.80 -13.04 -1.02
CA LEU A 63 6.71 -11.91 -0.10
C LEU A 63 7.72 -10.81 -0.42
N LYS A 64 8.93 -11.17 -0.86
CA LYS A 64 9.89 -10.17 -1.35
C LYS A 64 9.33 -9.35 -2.52
N ARG A 65 8.69 -9.99 -3.50
CA ARG A 65 8.08 -9.28 -4.64
C ARG A 65 6.96 -8.35 -4.19
N ILE A 66 6.12 -8.81 -3.27
CA ILE A 66 5.04 -7.99 -2.69
C ILE A 66 5.60 -6.78 -1.95
N ARG A 67 6.67 -6.96 -1.17
CA ARG A 67 7.38 -5.85 -0.53
C ARG A 67 7.88 -4.83 -1.56
N ASP A 68 8.52 -5.30 -2.62
CA ASP A 68 9.05 -4.42 -3.68
C ASP A 68 7.91 -3.63 -4.37
N GLU A 69 6.71 -4.22 -4.54
CA GLU A 69 5.52 -3.50 -5.04
C GLU A 69 4.97 -2.47 -4.04
N PHE A 70 4.92 -2.80 -2.73
CA PHE A 70 4.55 -1.84 -1.69
C PHE A 70 5.51 -0.64 -1.65
N GLU A 71 6.83 -0.88 -1.71
CA GLU A 71 7.85 0.18 -1.78
C GLU A 71 7.62 1.09 -2.99
N LYS A 72 7.32 0.51 -4.16
CA LYS A 72 6.99 1.26 -5.38
C LYS A 72 5.74 2.12 -5.22
N GLN A 73 4.68 1.62 -4.59
CA GLN A 73 3.49 2.44 -4.31
C GLN A 73 3.80 3.56 -3.32
N LYS A 74 4.64 3.31 -2.31
CA LYS A 74 5.07 4.35 -1.36
C LYS A 74 5.84 5.46 -2.07
N GLU A 75 6.74 5.12 -2.98
CA GLU A 75 7.45 6.10 -3.80
C GLU A 75 6.48 6.97 -4.63
N ARG A 76 5.45 6.35 -5.24
CA ARG A 76 4.40 7.09 -5.95
C ARG A 76 3.65 8.06 -5.05
N CYS A 77 3.29 7.65 -3.83
CA CYS A 77 2.67 8.54 -2.84
C CYS A 77 3.56 9.73 -2.50
N VAL A 78 4.86 9.50 -2.30
CA VAL A 78 5.83 10.57 -2.02
C VAL A 78 5.96 11.53 -3.20
N ASP A 79 5.94 11.03 -4.44
CA ASP A 79 6.00 11.88 -5.62
C ASP A 79 4.71 12.68 -5.83
N LEU A 80 3.55 12.13 -5.47
CA LEU A 80 2.29 12.88 -5.42
C LEU A 80 2.35 14.00 -4.38
N ILE A 81 2.92 13.74 -3.19
CA ILE A 81 3.12 14.79 -2.17
C ILE A 81 4.01 15.92 -2.71
N LYS A 82 5.10 15.59 -3.40
CA LYS A 82 6.00 16.61 -3.98
C LYS A 82 5.32 17.45 -5.06
N ARG A 83 4.43 16.83 -5.85
CA ARG A 83 3.77 17.47 -7.00
C ARG A 83 2.54 18.28 -6.60
N ASP A 84 1.68 17.69 -5.78
CA ASP A 84 0.33 18.18 -5.49
C ASP A 84 0.17 18.67 -4.04
N GLY A 85 1.19 18.47 -3.20
CA GLY A 85 1.14 18.75 -1.77
C GLY A 85 0.64 17.58 -0.95
N GLU A 86 0.80 17.70 0.37
CA GLU A 86 0.32 16.69 1.32
C GLU A 86 -1.22 16.68 1.37
N SER A 87 -1.79 15.47 1.42
CA SER A 87 -3.20 15.27 1.74
C SER A 87 -3.34 14.13 2.74
N GLN A 88 -4.35 14.21 3.60
CA GLN A 88 -4.59 13.18 4.61
C GLN A 88 -4.73 11.79 3.99
N ILE A 89 -5.43 11.68 2.86
CA ILE A 89 -5.62 10.39 2.17
C ILE A 89 -4.28 9.78 1.74
N ILE A 90 -3.34 10.59 1.22
CA ILE A 90 -2.02 10.08 0.83
C ILE A 90 -1.22 9.65 2.07
N LEU A 91 -1.33 10.39 3.17
CA LEU A 91 -0.67 10.03 4.43
C LEU A 91 -1.22 8.71 4.99
N ASP A 92 -2.53 8.53 4.98
CA ASP A 92 -3.19 7.28 5.42
C ASP A 92 -2.74 6.08 4.56
N VAL A 93 -2.61 6.29 3.24
CA VAL A 93 -2.09 5.26 2.33
C VAL A 93 -0.63 4.93 2.65
N ILE A 94 0.21 5.93 2.93
CA ILE A 94 1.61 5.70 3.30
C ILE A 94 1.70 4.91 4.61
N GLU A 95 0.91 5.26 5.62
CA GLU A 95 0.86 4.56 6.91
C GLU A 95 0.49 3.08 6.72
N TYR A 96 -0.56 2.82 5.93
CA TYR A 96 -0.95 1.45 5.59
C TYR A 96 0.18 0.67 4.90
N ILE A 97 0.88 1.29 3.94
CA ILE A 97 2.02 0.66 3.27
C ILE A 97 3.14 0.35 4.28
N ASP A 98 3.44 1.27 5.20
CA ASP A 98 4.48 1.08 6.20
C ASP A 98 4.17 -0.06 7.17
N ASP A 99 2.92 -0.20 7.59
CA ASP A 99 2.46 -1.35 8.39
C ASP A 99 2.62 -2.67 7.63
N ALA A 100 2.24 -2.71 6.36
CA ALA A 100 2.41 -3.90 5.52
C ALA A 100 3.89 -4.28 5.34
N LEU A 101 4.76 -3.29 5.08
CA LEU A 101 6.20 -3.50 4.96
C LEU A 101 6.82 -3.98 6.27
N HIS A 102 6.39 -3.42 7.40
CA HIS A 102 6.81 -3.86 8.73
C HIS A 102 6.44 -5.33 8.97
N TYR A 103 5.21 -5.72 8.64
CA TYR A 103 4.77 -7.10 8.79
C TYR A 103 5.58 -8.07 7.91
N ILE A 104 5.81 -7.73 6.64
CA ILE A 104 6.64 -8.56 5.74
C ILE A 104 8.04 -8.72 6.33
N ARG A 105 8.62 -7.65 6.89
CA ARG A 105 9.93 -7.69 7.53
C ARG A 105 9.93 -8.63 8.74
N CYS A 106 8.91 -8.59 9.59
CA CYS A 106 8.78 -9.53 10.70
C CYS A 106 8.79 -10.99 10.23
N LEU A 107 8.06 -11.33 9.16
CA LEU A 107 8.08 -12.68 8.59
C LEU A 107 9.47 -13.07 8.04
N GLN A 108 10.17 -12.13 7.41
CA GLN A 108 11.52 -12.34 6.89
C GLN A 108 12.54 -12.54 8.02
N ASP A 109 12.45 -11.76 9.10
CA ASP A 109 13.31 -11.86 10.26
C ASP A 109 13.08 -13.21 10.99
N GLU A 110 11.82 -13.63 11.16
CA GLU A 110 11.48 -14.96 11.68
C GLU A 110 12.07 -16.08 10.81
N TYR A 111 11.95 -15.98 9.49
CA TYR A 111 12.52 -16.95 8.56
C TYR A 111 14.05 -17.03 8.70
N ILE A 112 14.72 -15.89 8.82
CA ILE A 112 16.17 -15.82 9.03
C ILE A 112 16.54 -16.46 10.37
N MET A 113 15.83 -16.16 11.46
CA MET A 113 16.09 -16.76 12.77
C MET A 113 15.95 -18.30 12.72
N GLN A 114 14.92 -18.82 12.05
CA GLN A 114 14.77 -20.26 11.81
C GLN A 114 15.91 -20.86 10.96
N GLY A 115 16.52 -20.05 10.08
CA GLY A 115 17.69 -20.40 9.28
C GLY A 115 19.03 -20.33 10.05
N VAL A 116 19.16 -19.41 11.02
CA VAL A 116 20.32 -19.30 11.92
C VAL A 116 20.34 -20.49 12.90
N ASP A 117 19.18 -21.01 13.29
CA ASP A 117 19.07 -22.27 14.04
C ASP A 117 19.36 -23.52 13.18
N LYS A 118 19.21 -23.41 11.85
CA LYS A 118 19.65 -24.43 10.89
C LYS A 118 21.05 -24.10 10.36
N LYS A 119 22.04 -24.01 11.25
CA LYS A 119 23.46 -24.02 10.83
C LYS A 119 23.69 -25.23 9.93
N LYS A 120 24.14 -24.93 8.71
CA LYS A 120 24.68 -25.78 7.63
C LYS A 120 24.76 -27.29 7.98
N PRO A 121 24.16 -28.20 7.20
CA PRO A 121 24.71 -29.55 7.15
C PRO A 121 26.17 -29.41 6.70
N MET A 122 27.10 -29.81 7.57
CA MET A 122 28.49 -29.99 7.18
C MET A 122 28.48 -31.06 6.09
N HIS A 123 29.09 -30.74 4.95
CA HIS A 123 29.42 -31.71 3.92
C HIS A 123 30.32 -32.79 4.47
#